data_AF-A0A4Z1NPA6-F1
#
_entry.id   AF-A0A4Z1NPA6-F1
#
_cell.length_a   1.000
_cell.length_b   1.000
_cell.length_c   1.000
_cell.angle_alpha   90.00
_cell.angle_beta   90.00
_cell.angle_gamma   90.00
#
_symmetry.space_group_name_H-M   'P 1'
#
loop_
_entity.id
_entity.type
_entity.pdbx_description
1 polymer ?
#
loop_
_entity_poly.entity_id
_entity_poly.type
_entity_poly.pdbx_seq_one_letter_code
_entity_poly.pdbx_strand_id
1 'polypeptide(L)'
;MNTIRTPCGIRPQLRPLRPPLQCDFAIRARFFTRNSQLLRLAPGTLRPQLGYLGNATQRGQYCAGQFQLSRLLTTEHKRFLKEQAWMGGKWTFYGTIISVLGMTWWFMFTHELAEREFPTPQEWSQITRFKYHSAKGLEQPESHRHNITEWGITANAHRKLVLRLEDSEIDGNGLVAQAEGSVSLPIKGPMGYNVSSKSYAWKRGYYESLMGWAKCAEHLDGKVQDLSRHHVFEKEYMIGPSNPNPKPCPPWRYSAPLEENCIPAEKPPEVFYHKILTTKGFTRKQRFDAALACGDWFDFKEQYAEAENMIRFALDIAVDGIPAAAASFDAKTATIKADVPLVTENLLSAITALAIHRAQAGDTASALPIFLSALRARRAAPLEAKKQHIQMISKKEKPQTDLGVIKAVFDQVYGCLKAVEYPEPPPSGDESIARTPDNVCEEAGLMSYIGEILFSTSTSQQELGWSWTRDALDMAELESQNPKSTPEGRKRCIKCLGVAYENWELMLEKMRREVAIEKAELAEQSPKTWKSLIGLGSDRKMQLEKMEQKLESKEEEFATWQAKIRRSRVLETPETSKPLWSNWMIMIM
;
A
#
# COMPACT_ATOMS: atom_id res chain seq x y z
N MET A 1 -59.83 -32.24 -35.09
CA MET A 1 -60.49 -33.07 -36.11
C MET A 1 -59.80 -34.42 -36.16
N ASN A 2 -60.57 -35.49 -35.93
CA ASN A 2 -60.44 -36.86 -36.47
C ASN A 2 -59.09 -37.59 -36.26
N THR A 3 -58.98 -38.50 -35.26
CA THR A 3 -59.27 -39.97 -35.29
C THR A 3 -58.30 -40.76 -36.18
N ILE A 4 -57.68 -41.86 -35.73
CA ILE A 4 -58.16 -43.27 -35.82
C ILE A 4 -57.09 -44.15 -35.09
N ARG A 5 -57.40 -44.79 -33.94
CA ARG A 5 -57.90 -46.17 -33.71
C ARG A 5 -56.87 -47.32 -33.81
N THR A 6 -56.75 -47.99 -32.66
CA THR A 6 -56.50 -49.43 -32.33
C THR A 6 -57.34 -50.42 -33.18
N PRO A 7 -57.39 -51.79 -33.04
CA PRO A 7 -56.94 -52.70 -31.95
C PRO A 7 -56.53 -54.16 -32.34
N CYS A 8 -56.23 -55.00 -31.33
CA CYS A 8 -56.70 -56.40 -31.09
C CYS A 8 -55.82 -56.99 -29.95
N GLY A 9 -56.30 -57.38 -28.75
CA GLY A 9 -57.36 -58.35 -28.39
C GLY A 9 -56.65 -59.65 -27.93
N ILE A 10 -56.92 -60.39 -26.85
CA ILE A 10 -58.12 -60.77 -26.06
C ILE A 10 -57.57 -61.53 -24.80
N ARG A 11 -57.79 -61.07 -23.56
CA ARG A 11 -58.75 -61.52 -22.48
C ARG A 11 -58.22 -62.49 -21.40
N PRO A 12 -58.87 -62.51 -20.21
CA PRO A 12 -58.29 -62.85 -18.91
C PRO A 12 -58.91 -64.11 -18.25
N GLN A 13 -58.42 -64.49 -17.05
CA GLN A 13 -59.17 -64.67 -15.79
C GLN A 13 -58.49 -65.66 -14.81
N LEU A 14 -58.03 -65.10 -13.69
CA LEU A 14 -58.22 -65.51 -12.28
C LEU A 14 -57.90 -66.94 -11.74
N ARG A 15 -57.11 -66.88 -10.63
CA ARG A 15 -57.08 -67.71 -9.39
C ARG A 15 -56.29 -69.04 -9.39
N PRO A 16 -55.90 -69.62 -8.23
CA PRO A 16 -56.05 -69.20 -6.81
C PRO A 16 -54.86 -69.44 -5.84
N LEU A 17 -54.95 -68.80 -4.66
CA LEU A 17 -54.74 -69.23 -3.25
C LEU A 17 -53.61 -70.23 -2.85
N ARG A 18 -52.83 -69.79 -1.85
CA ARG A 18 -51.79 -70.49 -1.04
C ARG A 18 -52.45 -71.30 0.10
N PRO A 19 -52.00 -72.52 0.45
CA PRO A 19 -51.06 -72.77 1.58
C PRO A 19 -50.32 -74.15 1.45
N PRO A 20 -49.75 -74.84 2.47
CA PRO A 20 -49.20 -74.48 3.80
C PRO A 20 -47.72 -74.96 4.04
N LEU A 21 -47.26 -74.82 5.29
CA LEU A 21 -45.93 -75.17 5.84
C LEU A 21 -45.51 -76.64 5.69
N GLN A 22 -44.18 -76.87 5.62
CA GLN A 22 -43.53 -78.00 6.29
C GLN A 22 -42.07 -77.68 6.64
N CYS A 23 -41.71 -78.00 7.88
CA CYS A 23 -40.37 -77.91 8.46
C CYS A 23 -39.45 -78.95 7.82
N ASP A 24 -38.23 -78.56 7.48
CA ASP A 24 -37.07 -79.45 7.56
C ASP A 24 -35.90 -78.70 8.19
N PHE A 25 -35.37 -79.31 9.25
CA PHE A 25 -34.28 -78.81 10.07
C PHE A 25 -32.99 -78.70 9.25
N ALA A 26 -32.66 -77.50 8.77
CA ALA A 26 -31.28 -77.14 8.47
C ALA A 26 -30.67 -76.41 9.67
N ILE A 27 -29.75 -77.09 10.34
CA ILE A 27 -28.90 -76.56 11.40
C ILE A 27 -28.25 -75.27 10.89
N ARG A 28 -28.74 -74.12 11.37
CA ARG A 28 -28.13 -72.83 11.10
C ARG A 28 -26.83 -72.77 11.91
N ALA A 29 -25.71 -73.10 11.27
CA ALA A 29 -24.39 -72.86 11.84
C ALA A 29 -24.29 -71.36 12.18
N ARG A 30 -24.33 -71.04 13.48
CA ARG A 30 -23.99 -69.70 13.95
C ARG A 30 -22.50 -69.53 13.69
N PHE A 31 -22.13 -68.74 12.69
CA PHE A 31 -20.76 -68.28 12.56
C PHE A 31 -20.43 -67.46 13.81
N PHE A 32 -19.53 -67.99 14.64
CA PHE A 32 -18.91 -67.28 15.73
C PHE A 32 -17.92 -66.25 15.17
N THR A 33 -18.42 -65.18 14.55
CA THR A 33 -17.63 -63.96 14.32
C THR A 33 -17.95 -62.96 15.42
N ARG A 34 -17.75 -63.39 16.67
CA ARG A 34 -17.77 -62.50 17.82
C ARG A 34 -16.31 -62.17 18.13
N ASN A 35 -15.92 -60.91 17.96
CA ASN A 35 -14.58 -60.41 18.31
C ASN A 35 -14.17 -60.92 19.69
N SER A 36 -13.26 -61.91 19.72
CA SER A 36 -12.90 -62.68 20.91
C SER A 36 -12.15 -61.85 21.97
N GLN A 37 -11.73 -60.64 21.61
CA GLN A 37 -10.91 -59.78 22.48
C GLN A 37 -11.74 -58.96 23.47
N LEU A 38 -12.97 -58.55 23.14
CA LEU A 38 -13.83 -57.80 24.07
C LEU A 38 -14.55 -58.70 25.11
N LEU A 39 -14.68 -60.01 24.83
CA LEU A 39 -15.30 -60.98 25.74
C LEU A 39 -14.40 -61.42 26.91
N ARG A 40 -13.09 -61.11 26.88
CA ARG A 40 -12.18 -61.39 28.01
C ARG A 40 -12.14 -60.28 29.06
N LEU A 41 -12.78 -59.14 28.81
CA LEU A 41 -12.90 -58.02 29.75
C LEU A 41 -14.20 -58.05 30.55
N ALA A 42 -15.15 -58.93 30.20
CA ALA A 42 -16.39 -59.08 30.97
C ALA A 42 -16.15 -59.99 32.20
N PRO A 43 -16.49 -59.57 33.43
CA PRO A 43 -16.49 -60.48 34.57
C PRO A 43 -17.55 -61.57 34.33
N GLY A 44 -17.10 -62.82 34.25
CA GLY A 44 -17.99 -63.95 34.00
C GLY A 44 -18.99 -64.14 35.14
N THR A 45 -20.27 -64.23 34.78
CA THR A 45 -21.34 -64.63 35.69
C THR A 45 -21.06 -66.02 36.27
N LEU A 46 -21.13 -66.12 37.60
CA LEU A 46 -20.87 -67.32 38.39
C LEU A 46 -21.70 -68.51 37.90
N ARG A 47 -21.04 -69.54 37.36
CA ARG A 47 -21.63 -70.86 37.16
C ARG A 47 -21.08 -71.79 38.24
N PRO A 48 -21.92 -72.53 38.99
CA PRO A 48 -21.44 -73.42 40.04
C PRO A 48 -20.65 -74.58 39.42
N GLN A 49 -19.38 -74.71 39.79
CA GLN A 49 -18.50 -75.80 39.37
C GLN A 49 -18.25 -76.76 40.55
N LEU A 50 -18.34 -78.06 40.26
CA LEU A 50 -18.14 -79.15 41.22
C LEU A 50 -16.71 -79.16 41.79
N GLY A 51 -16.62 -79.37 43.11
CA GLY A 51 -15.43 -79.16 43.95
C GLY A 51 -14.32 -80.21 43.93
N TYR A 52 -14.04 -80.86 42.80
CA TYR A 52 -12.96 -81.89 42.74
C TYR A 52 -11.84 -81.61 41.74
N LEU A 53 -11.88 -80.48 41.03
CA LEU A 53 -10.74 -79.99 40.25
C LEU A 53 -10.22 -78.70 40.89
N GLY A 54 -9.35 -78.86 41.88
CA GLY A 54 -8.62 -77.77 42.48
C GLY A 54 -7.63 -77.19 41.47
N ASN A 55 -7.77 -75.90 41.14
CA ASN A 55 -6.65 -75.10 40.66
C ASN A 55 -6.39 -74.02 41.71
N ALA A 56 -5.22 -74.12 42.32
CA ALA A 56 -4.70 -73.19 43.31
C ALA A 56 -4.76 -71.75 42.78
N THR A 57 -5.59 -70.93 43.41
CA THR A 57 -5.54 -69.48 43.27
C THR A 57 -4.43 -68.94 44.17
N GLN A 58 -3.16 -69.10 43.75
CA GLN A 58 -2.11 -68.20 44.21
C GLN A 58 -2.12 -66.96 43.31
N ARG A 59 -3.03 -66.03 43.60
CA ARG A 59 -2.90 -64.63 43.16
C ARG A 59 -1.78 -63.99 43.97
N GLY A 60 -0.56 -64.10 43.48
CA GLY A 60 0.51 -63.19 43.85
C GLY A 60 0.16 -61.79 43.37
N GLN A 61 0.24 -60.81 44.26
CA GLN A 61 0.18 -59.39 43.96
C GLN A 61 1.28 -59.01 42.96
N TYR A 62 0.96 -58.98 41.67
CA TYR A 62 1.85 -58.45 40.64
C TYR A 62 1.04 -57.57 39.69
N CYS A 63 1.59 -56.38 39.41
CA CYS A 63 0.98 -55.27 38.70
C CYS A 63 0.16 -55.69 37.47
N ALA A 64 -1.17 -55.52 37.57
CA ALA A 64 -2.14 -55.93 36.57
C ALA A 64 -2.02 -55.25 35.18
N GLY A 65 -1.10 -54.29 35.00
CA GLY A 65 -0.87 -53.62 33.71
C GLY A 65 0.20 -54.25 32.82
N GLN A 66 1.27 -54.83 33.38
CA GLN A 66 2.46 -55.20 32.58
C GLN A 66 2.31 -56.54 31.83
N PHE A 67 1.68 -57.54 32.42
CA PHE A 67 1.48 -58.84 31.75
C PHE A 67 0.34 -58.83 30.72
N GLN A 68 -0.59 -57.88 30.81
CA GLN A 68 -1.64 -57.71 29.80
C GLN A 68 -1.07 -57.06 28.53
N LEU A 69 -0.17 -56.08 28.66
CA LEU A 69 0.53 -55.47 27.53
C LEU A 69 1.58 -56.41 26.89
N SER A 70 2.30 -57.20 27.69
CA SER A 70 3.30 -58.14 27.16
C SER A 70 2.67 -59.33 26.41
N ARG A 71 1.44 -59.73 26.76
CA ARG A 71 0.67 -60.78 26.07
C ARG A 71 -0.11 -60.26 24.86
N LEU A 72 -0.31 -58.95 24.74
CA LEU A 72 -0.79 -58.28 23.53
C LEU A 72 0.32 -58.09 22.48
N LEU A 73 1.58 -58.23 22.89
CA LEU A 73 2.76 -58.28 22.01
C LEU A 73 3.03 -59.71 21.53
N THR A 74 2.05 -60.35 20.89
CA THR A 74 2.30 -61.58 20.12
C THR A 74 3.25 -61.26 18.95
N THR A 75 3.97 -62.27 18.45
CA THR A 75 4.89 -62.13 17.30
C THR A 75 4.21 -61.52 16.07
N GLU A 76 2.90 -61.75 15.91
CA GLU A 76 2.08 -61.15 14.86
C GLU A 76 1.88 -59.64 15.04
N HIS A 77 1.66 -59.16 16.27
CA HIS A 77 1.55 -57.73 16.56
C HIS A 77 2.87 -56.98 16.39
N LYS A 78 4.02 -57.62 16.69
CA LYS A 78 5.34 -57.02 16.43
C LYS A 78 5.61 -56.85 14.93
N ARG A 79 5.21 -57.84 14.12
CA ARG A 79 5.31 -57.76 12.66
C ARG A 79 4.38 -56.70 12.09
N PHE A 80 3.13 -56.66 12.55
CA PHE A 80 2.17 -55.63 12.18
C PHE A 80 2.64 -54.22 12.55
N LEU A 81 3.13 -54.00 13.78
CA LEU A 81 3.67 -52.72 14.21
C LEU A 81 4.93 -52.32 13.42
N LYS A 82 5.81 -53.29 13.10
CA LYS A 82 6.98 -53.04 12.24
C LYS A 82 6.57 -52.66 10.81
N GLU A 83 5.58 -53.35 10.25
CA GLU A 83 5.05 -53.08 8.91
C GLU A 83 4.31 -51.73 8.88
N GLN A 84 3.51 -51.41 9.90
CA GLN A 84 2.86 -50.10 10.03
C GLN A 84 3.85 -48.96 10.29
N ALA A 85 4.88 -49.17 11.11
CA ALA A 85 5.92 -48.17 11.33
C ALA A 85 6.77 -47.96 10.07
N TRP A 86 7.08 -49.01 9.32
CA TRP A 86 7.77 -48.92 8.03
C TRP A 86 6.94 -48.18 6.98
N MET A 87 5.65 -48.52 6.86
CA MET A 87 4.73 -47.82 5.96
C MET A 87 4.52 -46.37 6.38
N GLY A 88 4.33 -46.11 7.68
CA GLY A 88 4.23 -44.77 8.24
C GLY A 88 5.49 -43.95 7.98
N GLY A 89 6.67 -44.52 8.22
CA GLY A 89 7.96 -43.90 7.92
C GLY A 89 8.13 -43.57 6.44
N LYS A 90 7.73 -44.49 5.55
CA LYS A 90 7.78 -44.29 4.09
C LYS A 90 6.86 -43.14 3.63
N TRP A 91 5.61 -43.12 4.09
CA TRP A 91 4.66 -42.07 3.72
C TRP A 91 4.96 -40.72 4.36
N THR A 92 5.45 -40.70 5.59
CA THR A 92 5.92 -39.45 6.24
C THR A 92 7.14 -38.91 5.51
N PHE A 93 8.10 -39.74 5.12
CA PHE A 93 9.23 -39.33 4.29
C PHE A 93 8.78 -38.72 2.96
N TYR A 94 7.89 -39.39 2.22
CA TYR A 94 7.34 -38.81 0.98
C TYR A 94 6.55 -37.53 1.23
N GLY A 95 5.73 -37.47 2.29
CA GLY A 95 5.00 -36.27 2.68
C GLY A 95 5.93 -35.10 2.99
N THR A 96 7.03 -35.34 3.71
CA THR A 96 8.04 -34.30 4.00
C THR A 96 8.75 -33.82 2.74
N ILE A 97 9.14 -34.71 1.83
CA ILE A 97 9.75 -34.31 0.55
C ILE A 97 8.79 -33.48 -0.28
N ILE A 98 7.53 -33.93 -0.43
CA ILE A 98 6.51 -33.20 -1.19
C ILE A 98 6.23 -31.83 -0.55
N SER A 99 6.18 -31.77 0.78
CA SER A 99 5.98 -30.51 1.50
C SER A 99 7.15 -29.54 1.32
N VAL A 100 8.39 -30.00 1.42
CA VAL A 100 9.59 -29.17 1.18
C VAL A 100 9.66 -28.71 -0.27
N LEU A 101 9.43 -29.60 -1.24
CA LEU A 101 9.38 -29.23 -2.66
C LEU A 101 8.24 -28.25 -2.96
N GLY A 102 7.06 -28.47 -2.37
CA GLY A 102 5.93 -27.56 -2.49
C GLY A 102 6.21 -26.17 -1.92
N MET A 103 6.83 -26.08 -0.72
CA MET A 103 7.22 -24.82 -0.11
C MET A 103 8.30 -24.09 -0.93
N THR A 104 9.32 -24.79 -1.41
CA THR A 104 10.36 -24.19 -2.26
C THR A 104 9.80 -23.72 -3.60
N TRP A 105 8.93 -24.50 -4.24
CA TRP A 105 8.26 -24.10 -5.48
C TRP A 105 7.37 -22.87 -5.27
N TRP A 106 6.58 -22.84 -4.19
CA TRP A 106 5.75 -21.69 -3.84
C TRP A 106 6.59 -20.45 -3.54
N PHE A 107 7.70 -20.60 -2.81
CA PHE A 107 8.63 -19.51 -2.53
C PHE A 107 9.27 -18.95 -3.82
N MET A 108 9.70 -19.82 -4.74
CA MET A 108 10.24 -19.37 -6.04
C MET A 108 9.17 -18.67 -6.89
N PHE A 109 7.95 -19.20 -6.91
CA PHE A 109 6.84 -18.62 -7.66
C PHE A 109 6.47 -17.23 -7.13
N THR A 110 6.36 -17.07 -5.81
CA THR A 110 6.06 -15.77 -5.18
C THR A 110 7.19 -14.76 -5.40
N HIS A 111 8.45 -15.19 -5.39
CA HIS A 111 9.57 -14.33 -5.73
C HIS A 111 9.55 -13.87 -7.19
N GLU A 112 9.23 -14.76 -8.13
CA GLU A 112 9.07 -14.40 -9.56
C GLU A 112 7.91 -13.41 -9.77
N LEU A 113 6.82 -13.54 -8.99
CA LEU A 113 5.73 -12.55 -9.01
C LEU A 113 6.19 -11.19 -8.46
N ALA A 114 6.97 -11.17 -7.38
CA ALA A 114 7.54 -9.94 -6.83
C ALA A 114 8.55 -9.29 -7.79
N GLU A 115 9.38 -10.09 -8.48
CA GLU A 115 10.33 -9.63 -9.49
C GLU A 115 9.63 -8.95 -10.68
N ARG A 116 8.40 -9.35 -11.01
CA ARG A 116 7.60 -8.70 -12.07
C ARG A 116 7.01 -7.37 -11.65
N GLU A 117 6.64 -7.25 -10.39
CA GLU A 117 6.09 -6.01 -9.84
C GLU A 117 7.21 -4.99 -9.56
N PHE A 118 8.33 -5.47 -9.02
CA PHE A 118 9.49 -4.67 -8.62
C PHE A 118 10.77 -5.23 -9.24
N PRO A 119 11.03 -5.01 -10.53
CA PRO A 119 12.19 -5.56 -11.22
C PRO A 119 13.50 -5.16 -10.55
N THR A 120 14.41 -6.12 -10.37
CA THR A 120 15.72 -5.90 -9.74
C THR A 120 16.87 -6.00 -10.74
N PRO A 121 18.01 -5.34 -10.46
CA PRO A 121 19.20 -5.44 -11.30
C PRO A 121 19.75 -6.87 -11.34
N GLN A 122 20.11 -7.34 -12.54
CA GLN A 122 20.71 -8.67 -12.71
C GLN A 122 22.06 -8.81 -11.99
N GLU A 123 22.75 -7.70 -11.75
CA GLU A 123 24.04 -7.65 -11.04
C GLU A 123 23.91 -7.92 -9.54
N TRP A 124 22.71 -7.80 -8.96
CA TRP A 124 22.51 -8.04 -7.53
C TRP A 124 22.50 -9.51 -7.20
N SER A 125 23.16 -9.85 -6.09
CA SER A 125 23.04 -11.16 -5.46
C SER A 125 21.58 -11.47 -5.11
N GLN A 126 21.19 -12.75 -5.17
CA GLN A 126 19.81 -13.17 -4.91
C GLN A 126 19.30 -12.71 -3.53
N ILE A 127 20.15 -12.74 -2.52
CA ILE A 127 19.83 -12.25 -1.15
C ILE A 127 19.45 -10.77 -1.16
N THR A 128 20.11 -9.95 -1.98
CA THR A 128 19.80 -8.52 -2.10
C THR A 128 18.47 -8.30 -2.79
N ARG A 129 18.15 -9.10 -3.82
CA ARG A 129 16.84 -9.09 -4.47
C ARG A 129 15.74 -9.46 -3.49
N PHE A 130 15.90 -10.54 -2.73
CA PHE A 130 14.97 -10.94 -1.67
C PHE A 130 14.74 -9.81 -0.65
N LYS A 131 15.81 -9.13 -0.21
CA LYS A 131 15.70 -8.00 0.72
C LYS A 131 15.00 -6.79 0.11
N TYR A 132 15.24 -6.51 -1.17
CA TYR A 132 14.56 -5.43 -1.89
C TYR A 132 13.06 -5.69 -2.02
N HIS A 133 12.67 -6.89 -2.44
CA HIS A 133 11.26 -7.30 -2.52
C HIS A 133 10.58 -7.26 -1.17
N SER A 134 11.28 -7.71 -0.12
CA SER A 134 10.76 -7.64 1.25
C SER A 134 10.55 -6.19 1.70
N ALA A 135 11.52 -5.30 1.41
CA ALA A 135 11.42 -3.88 1.75
C ALA A 135 10.26 -3.19 1.00
N LYS A 136 10.15 -3.39 -0.32
CA LYS A 136 9.05 -2.87 -1.14
C LYS A 136 7.70 -3.44 -0.73
N GLY A 137 7.67 -4.71 -0.33
CA GLY A 137 6.49 -5.37 0.21
C GLY A 137 5.99 -4.76 1.51
N LEU A 138 6.91 -4.47 2.43
CA LEU A 138 6.61 -3.80 3.70
C LEU A 138 6.31 -2.30 3.53
N GLU A 139 6.63 -1.71 2.38
CA GLU A 139 6.24 -0.33 2.06
C GLU A 139 4.74 -0.25 1.69
N GLN A 140 4.16 -1.32 1.16
CA GLN A 140 2.73 -1.35 0.79
C GLN A 140 1.84 -1.56 2.04
N PRO A 141 0.79 -0.75 2.25
CA PRO A 141 -0.10 -0.92 3.41
C PRO A 141 -0.85 -2.26 3.36
N GLU A 142 -1.25 -2.70 2.17
CA GLU A 142 -2.05 -3.91 1.94
C GLU A 142 -1.40 -5.21 2.41
N SER A 143 -0.06 -5.22 2.47
CA SER A 143 0.71 -6.38 2.92
C SER A 143 0.50 -6.66 4.41
N HIS A 144 0.15 -5.64 5.20
CA HIS A 144 -0.02 -5.76 6.63
C HIS A 144 -1.43 -6.24 6.99
N ARG A 145 -1.55 -6.97 8.11
CA ARG A 145 -2.84 -7.49 8.59
C ARG A 145 -3.88 -6.40 8.84
N HIS A 146 -3.43 -5.22 9.28
CA HIS A 146 -4.28 -4.08 9.60
C HIS A 146 -4.36 -3.04 8.47
N ASN A 147 -3.81 -3.33 7.28
CA ASN A 147 -3.67 -2.37 6.18
C ASN A 147 -2.94 -1.07 6.59
N ILE A 148 -2.06 -1.14 7.59
CA ILE A 148 -1.23 -0.03 8.09
C ILE A 148 0.22 -0.45 7.98
N THR A 149 1.05 0.40 7.38
CA THR A 149 2.48 0.14 7.21
C THR A 149 3.23 0.21 8.54
N GLU A 150 3.97 -0.85 8.87
CA GLU A 150 4.85 -0.87 10.05
C GLU A 150 6.22 -0.27 9.71
N TRP A 151 6.29 1.06 9.73
CA TRP A 151 7.48 1.83 9.34
C TRP A 151 8.78 1.40 10.03
N GLY A 152 8.73 0.90 11.27
CA GLY A 152 9.91 0.40 11.98
C GLY A 152 10.53 -0.85 11.34
N ILE A 153 9.70 -1.80 10.90
CA ILE A 153 10.16 -3.02 10.22
C ILE A 153 10.61 -2.67 8.80
N THR A 154 9.85 -1.82 8.10
CA THR A 154 10.18 -1.34 6.75
C THR A 154 11.53 -0.61 6.73
N ALA A 155 11.79 0.27 7.70
CA ALA A 155 13.08 0.96 7.85
C ALA A 155 14.23 -0.03 8.06
N ASN A 156 14.05 -1.04 8.92
CA ASN A 156 15.07 -2.07 9.15
C ASN A 156 15.34 -2.91 7.87
N ALA A 157 14.30 -3.19 7.08
CA ALA A 157 14.44 -3.88 5.80
C ALA A 157 15.28 -3.05 4.81
N HIS A 158 14.95 -1.76 4.63
CA HIS A 158 15.73 -0.84 3.80
C HIS A 158 17.16 -0.66 4.30
N ARG A 159 17.36 -0.52 5.62
CA ARG A 159 18.68 -0.43 6.23
C ARG A 159 19.54 -1.66 5.93
N LYS A 160 19.00 -2.86 6.14
CA LYS A 160 19.72 -4.13 5.84
C LYS A 160 20.04 -4.25 4.35
N LEU A 161 19.17 -3.74 3.48
CA LEU A 161 19.40 -3.72 2.04
C LEU A 161 20.53 -2.75 1.65
N VAL A 162 20.44 -1.49 2.08
CA VAL A 162 21.41 -0.44 1.76
C VAL A 162 22.79 -0.79 2.31
N LEU A 163 22.88 -1.32 3.54
CA LEU A 163 24.15 -1.78 4.10
C LEU A 163 24.81 -2.87 3.26
N ARG A 164 24.03 -3.75 2.62
CA ARG A 164 24.54 -4.81 1.74
C ARG A 164 24.95 -4.28 0.35
N LEU A 165 24.23 -3.28 -0.15
CA LEU A 165 24.57 -2.59 -1.40
C LEU A 165 25.83 -1.74 -1.28
N GLU A 166 26.15 -1.27 -0.07
CA GLU A 166 27.34 -0.48 0.23
C GLU A 166 28.55 -1.31 0.67
N ASP A 167 28.35 -2.60 0.92
CA ASP A 167 29.41 -3.52 1.31
C ASP A 167 30.31 -3.87 0.11
N SER A 168 31.59 -3.50 0.19
CA SER A 168 32.59 -3.74 -0.85
C SER A 168 32.83 -5.22 -1.15
N GLU A 169 32.60 -6.11 -0.19
CA GLU A 169 32.82 -7.55 -0.35
C GLU A 169 31.66 -8.25 -1.09
N ILE A 170 30.51 -7.58 -1.23
CA ILE A 170 29.27 -8.19 -1.73
C ILE A 170 28.80 -7.46 -3.00
N ASP A 171 27.72 -6.68 -2.92
CA ASP A 171 27.10 -6.02 -4.08
C ASP A 171 27.63 -4.59 -4.30
N GLY A 172 28.35 -4.05 -3.30
CA GLY A 172 29.03 -2.75 -3.32
C GLY A 172 30.44 -2.79 -3.91
N ASN A 173 30.87 -3.91 -4.49
CA ASN A 173 32.18 -4.01 -5.14
C ASN A 173 32.35 -2.92 -6.22
N GLY A 174 33.42 -2.13 -6.15
CA GLY A 174 33.70 -1.03 -7.09
C GLY A 174 33.05 0.32 -6.75
N LEU A 175 32.44 0.45 -5.56
CA LEU A 175 32.03 1.75 -5.02
C LEU A 175 33.24 2.51 -4.46
N VAL A 176 33.38 3.77 -4.84
CA VAL A 176 34.41 4.67 -4.29
C VAL A 176 33.72 5.62 -3.32
N ALA A 177 34.11 5.57 -2.04
CA ALA A 177 33.64 6.51 -1.04
C ALA A 177 34.08 7.93 -1.39
N GLN A 178 33.16 8.89 -1.36
CA GLN A 178 33.48 10.29 -1.57
C GLN A 178 33.79 10.94 -0.21
N ALA A 179 34.97 11.54 -0.09
CA ALA A 179 35.39 12.26 1.11
C ALA A 179 34.74 13.66 1.20
N GLU A 180 34.58 14.13 2.44
CA GLU A 180 33.81 15.27 2.96
C GLU A 180 33.67 16.52 2.06
N GLY A 181 32.42 16.97 1.90
CA GLY A 181 32.09 18.39 1.82
C GLY A 181 31.45 18.83 3.13
N SER A 182 32.21 19.56 3.95
CA SER A 182 31.88 20.48 5.08
C SER A 182 30.64 20.31 5.99
N VAL A 183 29.87 19.22 5.96
CA VAL A 183 28.72 19.02 6.86
C VAL A 183 28.85 17.65 7.53
N SER A 184 29.29 17.65 8.80
CA SER A 184 29.42 16.44 9.62
C SER A 184 28.04 15.99 10.12
N LEU A 185 27.32 15.19 9.33
CA LEU A 185 26.13 14.50 9.82
C LEU A 185 26.51 13.15 10.46
N PRO A 186 25.81 12.69 11.52
CA PRO A 186 26.15 11.50 12.29
C PRO A 186 25.80 10.20 11.55
N ILE A 187 26.36 9.99 10.36
CA ILE A 187 26.33 8.71 9.67
C ILE A 187 27.60 7.93 10.01
N LYS A 188 27.44 6.70 10.49
CA LYS A 188 28.49 5.68 10.36
C LYS A 188 28.63 5.31 8.88
N GLY A 189 29.52 5.97 8.15
CA GLY A 189 29.78 5.73 6.72
C GLY A 189 30.04 7.04 5.94
N PRO A 190 30.56 6.97 4.71
CA PRO A 190 30.80 8.15 3.87
C PRO A 190 29.50 8.85 3.47
N MET A 191 29.57 10.17 3.26
CA MET A 191 28.42 11.02 2.91
C MET A 191 27.79 10.66 1.58
N GLY A 192 28.57 10.11 0.63
CA GLY A 192 28.08 9.65 -0.66
C GLY A 192 29.08 8.71 -1.32
N TYR A 193 28.64 8.04 -2.37
CA TYR A 193 29.50 7.17 -3.18
C TYR A 193 29.60 7.70 -4.61
N ASN A 194 30.69 7.35 -5.30
CA ASN A 194 30.73 7.49 -6.75
C ASN A 194 30.25 6.19 -7.40
N VAL A 195 29.05 6.25 -7.98
CA VAL A 195 28.32 5.12 -8.59
C VAL A 195 28.40 5.20 -10.12
N SER A 196 29.19 6.11 -10.68
CA SER A 196 29.27 6.34 -12.13
C SER A 196 29.71 5.09 -12.91
N SER A 197 30.52 4.22 -12.30
CA SER A 197 31.03 2.97 -12.88
C SER A 197 29.99 1.83 -12.96
N LYS A 198 28.88 1.94 -12.22
CA LYS A 198 27.84 0.90 -12.17
C LYS A 198 26.83 1.06 -13.31
N SER A 199 26.12 -0.03 -13.62
CA SER A 199 25.03 0.01 -14.60
C SER A 199 23.87 0.90 -14.16
N TYR A 200 23.04 1.29 -15.13
CA TYR A 200 21.85 2.08 -14.87
C TYR A 200 20.88 1.37 -13.92
N ALA A 201 20.65 0.06 -14.13
CA ALA A 201 19.77 -0.73 -13.28
C ALA A 201 20.24 -0.71 -11.82
N TRP A 202 21.54 -0.93 -11.58
CA TRP A 202 22.12 -0.86 -10.24
C TRP A 202 21.92 0.52 -9.61
N LYS A 203 22.21 1.60 -10.36
CA LYS A 203 22.03 2.99 -9.91
C LYS A 203 20.58 3.29 -9.50
N ARG A 204 19.62 2.87 -10.32
CA ARG A 204 18.19 3.07 -10.05
C ARG A 204 17.74 2.28 -8.82
N GLY A 205 18.10 1.01 -8.70
CA GLY A 205 17.77 0.21 -7.52
C GLY A 205 18.38 0.77 -6.23
N TYR A 206 19.61 1.29 -6.29
CA TYR A 206 20.25 1.94 -5.15
C TYR A 206 19.54 3.25 -4.76
N TYR A 207 19.21 4.10 -5.73
CA TYR A 207 18.41 5.30 -5.52
C TYR A 207 17.04 4.99 -4.90
N GLU A 208 16.29 4.04 -5.45
CA GLU A 208 14.98 3.62 -4.94
C GLU A 208 15.06 3.07 -3.50
N SER A 209 16.15 2.38 -3.19
CA SER A 209 16.42 1.87 -1.84
C SER A 209 16.72 2.98 -0.84
N LEU A 210 17.50 4.00 -1.24
CA LEU A 210 17.80 5.18 -0.43
C LEU A 210 16.58 6.07 -0.23
N MET A 211 15.80 6.35 -1.28
CA MET A 211 14.55 7.11 -1.19
C MET A 211 13.54 6.40 -0.29
N GLY A 212 13.39 5.07 -0.43
CA GLY A 212 12.53 4.29 0.46
C GLY A 212 12.97 4.35 1.92
N TRP A 213 14.29 4.36 2.17
CA TRP A 213 14.82 4.53 3.53
C TRP A 213 14.57 5.94 4.08
N ALA A 214 14.76 6.98 3.27
CA ALA A 214 14.49 8.37 3.64
C ALA A 214 13.02 8.57 4.03
N LYS A 215 12.09 8.06 3.21
CA LYS A 215 10.64 8.06 3.49
C LYS A 215 10.31 7.32 4.80
N CYS A 216 10.94 6.17 5.05
CA CYS A 216 10.76 5.48 6.33
C CYS A 216 11.25 6.35 7.50
N ALA A 217 12.36 7.06 7.34
CA ALA A 217 12.90 7.95 8.35
C ALA A 217 11.98 9.15 8.62
N GLU A 218 11.32 9.72 7.61
CA GLU A 218 10.30 10.77 7.80
C GLU A 218 9.15 10.29 8.69
N HIS A 219 8.62 9.10 8.42
CA HIS A 219 7.54 8.52 9.22
C HIS A 219 7.98 8.05 10.61
N LEU A 220 9.27 7.82 10.81
CA LEU A 220 9.88 7.46 12.09
C LEU A 220 10.41 8.66 12.86
N ASP A 221 10.35 9.85 12.26
CA ASP A 221 10.88 11.04 12.90
C ASP A 221 10.05 11.42 14.14
N GLY A 222 10.74 11.78 15.22
CA GLY A 222 10.15 11.97 16.54
C GLY A 222 9.73 10.68 17.27
N LYS A 223 9.97 9.49 16.70
CA LYS A 223 9.74 8.20 17.37
C LYS A 223 11.02 7.67 18.01
N VAL A 224 10.85 6.80 19.01
CA VAL A 224 11.94 6.17 19.74
C VAL A 224 11.91 4.66 19.55
N GLN A 225 13.08 4.04 19.52
CA GLN A 225 13.24 2.58 19.52
C GLN A 225 13.76 2.12 20.87
N ASP A 226 13.08 1.13 21.43
CA ASP A 226 13.51 0.44 22.65
C ASP A 226 14.67 -0.52 22.33
N LEU A 227 15.80 -0.36 23.00
CA LEU A 227 16.98 -1.21 22.84
C LEU A 227 16.76 -2.64 23.35
N SER A 228 15.86 -2.84 24.32
CA SER A 228 15.63 -4.14 24.93
C SER A 228 14.74 -5.05 24.08
N ARG A 229 13.73 -4.48 23.41
CA ARG A 229 12.72 -5.21 22.63
C ARG A 229 12.75 -4.90 21.14
N HIS A 230 13.54 -3.92 20.71
CA HIS A 230 13.62 -3.43 19.32
C HIS A 230 12.30 -2.95 18.71
N HIS A 231 11.32 -2.58 19.54
CA HIS A 231 10.06 -2.01 19.09
C HIS A 231 10.12 -0.48 19.02
N VAL A 232 9.39 0.09 18.07
CA VAL A 232 9.26 1.53 17.89
C VAL A 232 8.03 2.05 18.63
N PHE A 233 8.21 3.09 19.42
CA PHE A 233 7.17 3.80 20.17
C PHE A 233 7.18 5.29 19.82
N GLU A 234 6.01 5.93 19.96
CA GLU A 234 5.96 7.40 19.99
C GLU A 234 6.63 7.90 21.27
N LYS A 235 7.33 9.03 21.16
CA LYS A 235 8.00 9.67 22.30
C LYS A 235 7.02 10.01 23.43
N GLU A 236 5.74 10.25 23.11
CA GLU A 236 4.69 10.58 24.07
C GLU A 236 4.38 9.46 25.08
N TYR A 237 4.65 8.21 24.73
CA TYR A 237 4.44 7.06 25.62
C TYR A 237 5.67 6.74 26.49
N MET A 238 6.84 7.26 26.13
CA MET A 238 8.10 6.97 26.82
C MET A 238 8.07 7.49 28.25
N ILE A 239 8.40 6.63 29.22
CA ILE A 239 8.46 6.97 30.64
C ILE A 239 9.87 7.48 30.95
N GLY A 240 10.00 8.73 31.36
CA GLY A 240 11.30 9.27 31.76
C GLY A 240 11.27 10.72 32.22
N PRO A 241 12.42 11.25 32.66
CA PRO A 241 12.52 12.64 33.10
C PRO A 241 12.10 13.65 32.02
N SER A 242 12.31 13.35 30.73
CA SER A 242 11.89 14.23 29.63
C SER A 242 10.37 14.23 29.40
N ASN A 243 9.66 13.24 29.94
CA ASN A 243 8.21 13.10 29.83
C ASN A 243 7.62 12.63 31.18
N PRO A 244 7.48 13.54 32.17
CA PRO A 244 7.06 13.17 33.51
C PRO A 244 5.62 12.64 33.59
N ASN A 245 4.77 12.99 32.61
CA ASN A 245 3.39 12.54 32.49
C ASN A 245 3.17 11.84 31.15
N PRO A 246 3.67 10.60 30.99
CA PRO A 246 3.54 9.87 29.74
C PRO A 246 2.08 9.51 29.47
N LYS A 247 1.68 9.55 28.19
CA LYS A 247 0.37 9.01 27.79
C LYS A 247 0.36 7.50 28.05
N PRO A 248 -0.75 6.93 28.55
CA PRO A 248 -0.83 5.49 28.73
C PRO A 248 -0.80 4.80 27.37
N CYS A 249 0.00 3.74 27.26
CA CYS A 249 -0.04 2.88 26.07
C CYS A 249 -1.42 2.24 25.93
N PRO A 250 -1.95 2.10 24.70
CA PRO A 250 -3.19 1.38 24.48
C PRO A 250 -3.07 -0.09 24.90
N PRO A 251 -4.15 -0.72 25.39
CA PRO A 251 -4.09 -2.01 26.08
C PRO A 251 -3.65 -3.19 25.21
N TRP A 252 -3.72 -3.07 23.88
CA TRP A 252 -3.24 -4.08 22.93
C TRP A 252 -1.76 -3.91 22.53
N ARG A 253 -1.07 -2.87 23.01
CA ARG A 253 0.34 -2.59 22.69
C ARG A 253 1.26 -3.01 23.84
N TYR A 254 2.55 -3.19 23.54
CA TYR A 254 3.57 -3.46 24.54
C TYR A 254 3.65 -2.36 25.61
N SER A 255 4.15 -2.71 26.80
CA SER A 255 4.36 -1.73 27.87
C SER A 255 5.33 -0.64 27.43
N ALA A 256 5.04 0.60 27.84
CA ALA A 256 5.87 1.76 27.56
C ALA A 256 7.34 1.53 27.95
N PRO A 257 8.30 1.92 27.09
CA PRO A 257 9.71 1.78 27.41
C PRO A 257 10.17 2.90 28.36
N LEU A 258 11.25 2.62 29.09
CA LEU A 258 11.97 3.61 29.88
C LEU A 258 12.86 4.45 28.97
N GLU A 259 12.96 5.74 29.23
CA GLU A 259 13.78 6.68 28.46
C GLU A 259 15.26 6.26 28.39
N GLU A 260 15.81 5.71 29.47
CA GLU A 260 17.21 5.23 29.52
C GLU A 260 17.52 4.11 28.50
N ASN A 261 16.49 3.36 28.08
CA ASN A 261 16.61 2.26 27.12
C ASN A 261 16.17 2.67 25.71
N CYS A 262 15.88 3.95 25.50
CA CYS A 262 15.38 4.46 24.23
C CYS A 262 16.48 5.18 23.45
N ILE A 263 16.53 4.92 22.15
CA ILE A 263 17.27 5.72 21.17
C ILE A 263 16.30 6.29 20.14
N PRO A 264 16.64 7.37 19.42
CA PRO A 264 15.86 7.78 18.25
C PRO A 264 15.67 6.62 17.29
N ALA A 265 14.45 6.42 16.79
CA ALA A 265 14.09 5.23 16.02
C ALA A 265 14.91 5.08 14.74
N GLU A 266 15.16 6.19 14.05
CA GLU A 266 16.07 6.24 12.91
C GLU A 266 16.78 7.60 12.90
N LYS A 267 17.80 7.74 12.05
CA LYS A 267 18.47 9.03 11.81
C LYS A 267 17.52 10.04 11.14
N PRO A 268 17.80 11.35 11.25
CA PRO A 268 16.98 12.35 10.57
C PRO A 268 16.99 12.12 9.04
N PRO A 269 15.84 12.31 8.36
CA PRO A 269 15.70 11.99 6.94
C PRO A 269 16.62 12.82 6.03
N GLU A 270 16.92 14.06 6.44
CA GLU A 270 17.91 14.96 5.82
C GLU A 270 19.18 14.21 5.42
N VAL A 271 19.67 13.35 6.30
CA VAL A 271 20.90 12.58 6.16
C VAL A 271 20.86 11.67 4.91
N PHE A 272 19.71 11.04 4.65
CA PHE A 272 19.55 10.14 3.51
C PHE A 272 19.36 10.92 2.21
N TYR A 273 18.64 12.04 2.24
CA TYR A 273 18.52 12.93 1.09
C TYR A 273 19.86 13.55 0.69
N HIS A 274 20.61 14.07 1.64
CA HIS A 274 21.96 14.59 1.40
C HIS A 274 22.90 13.52 0.85
N LYS A 275 22.74 12.26 1.29
CA LYS A 275 23.47 11.13 0.71
C LYS A 275 23.16 10.93 -0.77
N ILE A 276 21.90 11.08 -1.16
CA ILE A 276 21.51 11.04 -2.58
C ILE A 276 22.10 12.23 -3.34
N LEU A 277 22.01 13.44 -2.79
CA LEU A 277 22.47 14.67 -3.45
C LEU A 277 23.99 14.71 -3.66
N THR A 278 24.76 14.14 -2.73
CA THR A 278 26.24 14.08 -2.78
C THR A 278 26.75 12.90 -3.61
N THR A 279 25.97 11.84 -3.78
CA THR A 279 26.38 10.65 -4.56
C THR A 279 26.52 10.99 -6.05
N LYS A 280 27.71 10.75 -6.60
CA LYS A 280 28.01 11.01 -8.01
C LYS A 280 27.53 9.86 -8.88
N GLY A 281 26.84 10.18 -9.98
CA GLY A 281 26.40 9.22 -10.99
C GLY A 281 24.87 9.03 -11.06
N PHE A 282 24.12 9.64 -10.14
CA PHE A 282 22.66 9.73 -10.25
C PHE A 282 22.23 10.68 -11.36
N THR A 283 21.04 10.42 -11.90
CA THR A 283 20.45 11.27 -12.92
C THR A 283 20.01 12.61 -12.32
N ARG A 284 19.85 13.63 -13.16
CA ARG A 284 19.32 14.92 -12.74
C ARG A 284 17.96 14.77 -12.06
N LYS A 285 17.07 13.97 -12.66
CA LYS A 285 15.74 13.65 -12.10
C LYS A 285 15.81 13.08 -10.68
N GLN A 286 16.71 12.13 -10.44
CA GLN A 286 16.89 11.51 -9.12
C GLN A 286 17.37 12.51 -8.06
N ARG A 287 18.31 13.39 -8.42
CA ARG A 287 18.78 14.44 -7.51
C ARG A 287 17.70 15.50 -7.27
N PHE A 288 16.96 15.84 -8.31
CA PHE A 288 15.84 16.77 -8.26
C PHE A 288 14.72 16.26 -7.32
N ASP A 289 14.27 15.02 -7.51
CA ASP A 289 13.22 14.41 -6.71
C ASP A 289 13.63 14.28 -5.22
N ALA A 290 14.91 13.96 -4.95
CA ALA A 290 15.44 13.92 -3.59
C ALA A 290 15.52 15.31 -2.94
N ALA A 291 15.91 16.34 -3.70
CA ALA A 291 15.92 17.72 -3.19
C ALA A 291 14.51 18.21 -2.89
N LEU A 292 13.54 17.98 -3.78
CA LEU A 292 12.14 18.33 -3.54
C LEU A 292 11.57 17.61 -2.30
N ALA A 293 11.74 16.29 -2.20
CA ALA A 293 11.25 15.53 -1.05
C ALA A 293 11.87 16.02 0.28
N CYS A 294 13.14 16.40 0.27
CA CYS A 294 13.79 17.00 1.43
C CYS A 294 13.21 18.38 1.79
N GLY A 295 12.89 19.21 0.78
CA GLY A 295 12.22 20.49 0.96
C GLY A 295 10.82 20.34 1.56
N ASP A 296 10.02 19.42 1.02
CA ASP A 296 8.67 19.10 1.52
C ASP A 296 8.70 18.63 2.98
N TRP A 297 9.73 17.86 3.37
CA TRP A 297 9.91 17.45 4.76
C TRP A 297 10.25 18.63 5.68
N PHE A 298 11.10 19.56 5.26
CA PHE A 298 11.40 20.77 6.03
C PHE A 298 10.14 21.66 6.21
N ASP A 299 9.31 21.76 5.16
CA ASP A 299 8.02 22.46 5.24
C ASP A 299 7.07 21.81 6.23
N PHE A 300 7.00 20.48 6.22
CA PHE A 300 6.24 19.72 7.23
C PHE A 300 6.75 19.95 8.66
N LYS A 301 8.03 20.30 8.84
CA LYS A 301 8.64 20.64 10.13
C LYS A 301 8.57 22.12 10.49
N GLU A 302 7.90 22.93 9.67
CA GLU A 302 7.81 24.39 9.84
C GLU A 302 9.20 25.07 9.83
N GLN A 303 10.20 24.43 9.22
CA GLN A 303 11.55 24.95 9.02
C GLN A 303 11.62 25.65 7.65
N TYR A 304 10.88 26.76 7.53
CA TYR A 304 10.64 27.41 6.24
C TYR A 304 11.93 27.94 5.57
N ALA A 305 12.93 28.38 6.33
CA ALA A 305 14.17 28.91 5.74
C ALA A 305 15.00 27.80 5.07
N GLU A 306 15.11 26.65 5.72
CA GLU A 306 15.79 25.46 5.21
C GLU A 306 15.03 24.84 4.04
N ALA A 307 13.70 24.79 4.12
CA ALA A 307 12.83 24.36 3.03
C ALA A 307 13.05 25.22 1.77
N GLU A 308 13.03 26.55 1.92
CA GLU A 308 13.22 27.46 0.77
C GLU A 308 14.59 27.24 0.11
N ASN A 309 15.65 27.06 0.90
CA ASN A 309 16.99 26.80 0.37
C ASN A 309 17.05 25.48 -0.42
N MET A 310 16.41 24.43 0.08
CA MET A 310 16.40 23.13 -0.57
C MET A 310 15.54 23.13 -1.85
N ILE A 311 14.38 23.81 -1.82
CA ILE A 311 13.50 23.95 -3.00
C ILE A 311 14.17 24.83 -4.06
N ARG A 312 14.88 25.90 -3.67
CA ARG A 312 15.71 26.69 -4.61
C ARG A 312 16.83 25.85 -5.20
N PHE A 313 17.47 24.98 -4.41
CA PHE A 313 18.46 24.05 -4.95
C PHE A 313 17.86 23.07 -5.96
N ALA A 314 16.64 22.56 -5.71
CA ALA A 314 15.90 21.75 -6.69
C ALA A 314 15.57 22.54 -7.97
N LEU A 315 15.18 23.80 -7.83
CA LEU A 315 14.94 24.72 -8.95
C LEU A 315 16.22 24.94 -9.77
N ASP A 316 17.37 25.15 -9.14
CA ASP A 316 18.66 25.29 -9.82
C ASP A 316 18.99 24.02 -10.63
N ILE A 317 18.78 22.83 -10.04
CA ILE A 317 18.93 21.55 -10.76
C ILE A 317 18.01 21.49 -11.99
N ALA A 318 16.77 21.98 -11.89
CA ALA A 318 15.82 21.99 -13.00
C ALA A 318 16.21 22.99 -14.10
N VAL A 319 16.68 24.18 -13.72
CA VAL A 319 17.15 25.22 -14.65
C VAL A 319 18.40 24.77 -15.40
N ASP A 320 19.32 24.07 -14.74
CA ASP A 320 20.51 23.46 -15.35
C ASP A 320 20.15 22.43 -16.45
N GLY A 321 18.92 21.93 -16.47
CA GLY A 321 18.40 21.06 -17.52
C GLY A 321 17.95 21.76 -18.79
N ILE A 322 17.79 23.08 -18.75
CA ILE A 322 17.27 23.87 -19.85
C ILE A 322 18.45 24.48 -20.62
N PRO A 323 18.52 24.33 -21.96
CA PRO A 323 19.56 24.98 -22.75
C PRO A 323 19.46 26.50 -22.58
N ALA A 324 20.58 27.16 -22.27
CA ALA A 324 20.64 28.59 -21.92
C ALA A 324 19.98 29.54 -22.95
N ALA A 325 19.90 29.14 -24.22
CA ALA A 325 19.23 29.88 -25.29
C ALA A 325 17.68 29.90 -25.17
N ALA A 326 17.09 29.05 -24.34
CA ALA A 326 15.65 28.93 -24.10
C ALA A 326 15.23 29.35 -22.67
N ALA A 327 16.17 29.82 -21.84
CA ALA A 327 15.93 30.19 -20.46
C ALA A 327 15.21 31.55 -20.37
N SER A 328 13.89 31.48 -20.28
CA SER A 328 12.94 32.59 -20.14
C SER A 328 12.41 32.75 -18.72
N PHE A 329 13.00 32.01 -17.78
CA PHE A 329 12.69 31.98 -16.37
C PHE A 329 13.28 33.19 -15.66
N ASP A 330 12.50 33.87 -14.83
CA ASP A 330 13.02 34.90 -13.93
C ASP A 330 13.34 34.30 -12.57
N ALA A 331 14.63 34.12 -12.28
CA ALA A 331 15.12 33.51 -11.04
C ALA A 331 14.72 34.28 -9.77
N LYS A 332 14.43 35.58 -9.86
CA LYS A 332 14.05 36.38 -8.69
C LYS A 332 12.59 36.19 -8.31
N THR A 333 11.71 36.22 -9.31
CA THR A 333 10.26 36.09 -9.10
C THR A 333 9.78 34.65 -9.17
N ALA A 334 10.63 33.74 -9.65
CA ALA A 334 10.30 32.36 -9.98
C ALA A 334 9.11 32.22 -10.94
N THR A 335 8.94 33.19 -11.84
CA THR A 335 7.84 33.20 -12.82
C THR A 335 8.33 32.86 -14.23
N ILE A 336 7.45 32.22 -15.00
CA ILE A 336 7.66 31.90 -16.43
C ILE A 336 7.06 33.03 -17.28
N LYS A 337 7.82 33.54 -18.26
CA LYS A 337 7.33 34.55 -19.23
C LYS A 337 6.30 33.95 -20.21
N ALA A 338 5.48 34.78 -20.85
CA ALA A 338 4.31 34.33 -21.62
C ALA A 338 4.63 33.69 -22.99
N ASP A 339 5.81 33.93 -23.57
CA ASP A 339 6.13 33.58 -24.98
C ASP A 339 7.22 32.50 -25.12
N VAL A 340 7.18 31.48 -24.28
CA VAL A 340 8.32 30.57 -24.08
C VAL A 340 8.19 29.29 -24.90
N PRO A 341 9.16 28.96 -25.77
CA PRO A 341 9.08 27.77 -26.62
C PRO A 341 9.40 26.46 -25.88
N LEU A 342 10.02 26.51 -24.69
CA LEU A 342 10.44 25.32 -23.94
C LEU A 342 10.20 25.48 -22.44
N VAL A 343 9.26 24.69 -21.91
CA VAL A 343 9.03 24.51 -20.47
C VAL A 343 9.18 23.03 -20.16
N THR A 344 9.85 22.68 -19.07
CA THR A 344 10.12 21.29 -18.67
C THR A 344 9.28 20.88 -17.46
N GLU A 345 9.03 19.57 -17.31
CA GLU A 345 8.24 19.05 -16.19
C GLU A 345 8.93 19.27 -14.84
N ASN A 346 10.26 19.13 -14.80
CA ASN A 346 11.05 19.40 -13.60
C ASN A 346 10.95 20.88 -13.18
N LEU A 347 11.01 21.81 -14.13
CA LEU A 347 10.84 23.24 -13.84
C LEU A 347 9.45 23.52 -13.27
N LEU A 348 8.40 23.00 -13.90
CA LEU A 348 7.03 23.18 -13.43
C LEU A 348 6.84 22.61 -12.02
N SER A 349 7.35 21.40 -11.76
CA SER A 349 7.29 20.78 -10.44
C SER A 349 8.02 21.61 -9.38
N ALA A 350 9.19 22.17 -9.71
CA ALA A 350 9.99 22.99 -8.80
C ALA A 350 9.28 24.31 -8.43
N ILE A 351 8.78 25.04 -9.43
CA ILE A 351 8.08 26.31 -9.17
C ILE A 351 6.76 26.09 -8.43
N THR A 352 6.08 24.96 -8.68
CA THR A 352 4.87 24.64 -7.93
C THR A 352 5.18 24.32 -6.48
N ALA A 353 6.25 23.56 -6.20
CA ALA A 353 6.70 23.32 -4.83
C ALA A 353 7.09 24.64 -4.13
N LEU A 354 7.81 25.53 -4.82
CA LEU A 354 8.17 26.85 -4.29
C LEU A 354 6.95 27.73 -4.01
N ALA A 355 5.92 27.67 -4.86
CA ALA A 355 4.68 28.40 -4.66
C ALA A 355 3.89 27.84 -3.47
N ILE A 356 3.86 26.52 -3.30
CA ILE A 356 3.24 25.86 -2.13
C ILE A 356 3.97 26.29 -0.85
N HIS A 357 5.31 26.19 -0.83
CA HIS A 357 6.14 26.64 0.27
C HIS A 357 5.83 28.09 0.69
N ARG A 358 5.81 29.02 -0.28
CA ARG A 358 5.49 30.44 -0.04
C ARG A 358 4.07 30.64 0.49
N ALA A 359 3.10 29.89 -0.04
CA ALA A 359 1.73 29.93 0.46
C ALA A 359 1.63 29.42 1.90
N GLN A 360 2.32 28.34 2.25
CA GLN A 360 2.38 27.79 3.61
C GLN A 360 3.10 28.72 4.59
N ALA A 361 4.15 29.41 4.16
CA ALA A 361 4.84 30.44 4.93
C ALA A 361 4.01 31.74 5.11
N GLY A 362 2.84 31.84 4.48
CA GLY A 362 1.93 32.98 4.58
C GLY A 362 2.14 34.09 3.54
N ASP A 363 3.09 33.94 2.61
CA ASP A 363 3.33 34.87 1.50
C ASP A 363 2.48 34.49 0.27
N THR A 364 1.17 34.67 0.39
CA THR A 364 0.21 34.39 -0.68
C THR A 364 0.37 35.34 -1.88
N ALA A 365 0.89 36.55 -1.64
CA ALA A 365 1.10 37.58 -2.65
C ALA A 365 2.16 37.17 -3.68
N SER A 366 3.22 36.49 -3.25
CA SER A 366 4.25 35.98 -4.15
C SER A 366 3.92 34.59 -4.72
N ALA A 367 3.12 33.78 -4.03
CA ALA A 367 2.71 32.45 -4.49
C ALA A 367 1.74 32.50 -5.68
N LEU A 368 0.71 33.36 -5.62
CA LEU A 368 -0.32 33.47 -6.66
C LEU A 368 0.22 33.71 -8.09
N PRO A 369 1.13 34.68 -8.33
CA PRO A 369 1.68 34.89 -9.67
C PRO A 369 2.51 33.69 -10.18
N ILE A 370 3.17 32.94 -9.29
CA ILE A 370 3.90 31.73 -9.67
C ILE A 370 2.93 30.66 -10.15
N PHE A 371 1.87 30.36 -9.39
CA PHE A 371 0.84 29.40 -9.81
C PHE A 371 0.17 29.79 -11.13
N LEU A 372 -0.15 31.07 -11.31
CA LEU A 372 -0.72 31.56 -12.57
C LEU A 372 0.26 31.40 -13.74
N SER A 373 1.55 31.64 -13.52
CA SER A 373 2.58 31.43 -14.55
C SER A 373 2.73 29.95 -14.92
N ALA A 374 2.71 29.04 -13.93
CA ALA A 374 2.76 27.60 -14.14
C ALA A 374 1.53 27.09 -14.91
N LEU A 375 0.34 27.57 -14.54
CA LEU A 375 -0.91 27.20 -15.23
C LEU A 375 -0.93 27.69 -16.68
N ARG A 376 -0.48 28.93 -16.92
CA ARG A 376 -0.37 29.48 -18.28
C ARG A 376 0.61 28.66 -19.12
N ALA A 377 1.78 28.32 -18.58
CA ALA A 377 2.78 27.51 -19.25
C ALA A 377 2.23 26.12 -19.62
N ARG A 378 1.51 25.45 -18.71
CA ARG A 378 0.86 24.16 -19.00
C ARG A 378 -0.22 24.27 -20.08
N ARG A 379 -1.03 25.32 -20.07
CA ARG A 379 -2.07 25.55 -21.08
C ARG A 379 -1.50 25.90 -22.46
N ALA A 380 -0.35 26.57 -22.51
CA ALA A 380 0.35 26.91 -23.74
C ALA A 380 1.14 25.75 -24.34
N ALA A 381 1.34 24.66 -23.58
CA ALA A 381 2.07 23.49 -24.05
C ALA A 381 1.39 22.85 -25.28
N PRO A 382 2.17 22.36 -26.25
CA PRO A 382 1.61 21.71 -27.42
C PRO A 382 0.82 20.46 -27.01
N LEU A 383 -0.36 20.28 -27.62
CA LEU A 383 -1.08 19.02 -27.54
C LEU A 383 -0.21 17.95 -28.21
N GLU A 384 0.08 16.88 -27.48
CA GLU A 384 0.97 15.86 -28.00
C GLU A 384 0.29 15.16 -29.19
N ALA A 385 0.74 15.49 -30.40
CA ALA A 385 0.33 14.81 -31.62
C ALA A 385 1.00 13.44 -31.67
N LYS A 386 0.47 12.50 -30.87
CA LYS A 386 0.68 11.06 -30.95
C LYS A 386 2.08 10.65 -31.45
N LYS A 387 3.14 10.98 -30.70
CA LYS A 387 4.31 10.10 -30.74
C LYS A 387 3.90 8.86 -29.98
N GLN A 388 3.33 7.90 -30.73
CA GLN A 388 3.20 6.54 -30.25
C GLN A 388 4.63 6.09 -29.95
N HIS A 389 5.06 6.20 -28.69
CA HIS A 389 5.94 5.17 -28.20
C HIS A 389 5.08 3.92 -28.29
N ILE A 390 5.35 3.15 -29.34
CA ILE A 390 4.84 1.80 -29.54
C ILE A 390 5.51 0.96 -28.45
N GLN A 391 5.16 1.19 -27.18
CA GLN A 391 5.07 0.09 -26.26
C GLN A 391 3.81 -0.64 -26.70
N MET A 392 4.02 -1.69 -27.49
CA MET A 392 3.00 -2.70 -27.72
C MET A 392 2.64 -3.33 -26.37
N ILE A 393 1.85 -2.64 -25.55
CA ILE A 393 0.83 -3.34 -24.79
C ILE A 393 -0.14 -3.78 -25.87
N SER A 394 0.18 -4.93 -26.48
CA SER A 394 -0.75 -5.69 -27.29
C SER A 394 -2.05 -5.68 -26.52
N LYS A 395 -3.06 -4.96 -27.02
CA LYS A 395 -4.44 -5.22 -26.63
C LYS A 395 -4.61 -6.69 -26.95
N LYS A 396 -4.47 -7.56 -25.96
CA LYS A 396 -4.78 -8.98 -26.11
C LYS A 396 -6.24 -9.00 -26.54
N GLU A 397 -6.47 -9.22 -27.83
CA GLU A 397 -7.79 -9.54 -28.33
C GLU A 397 -8.32 -10.67 -27.45
N LYS A 398 -9.51 -10.48 -26.89
CA LYS A 398 -10.17 -11.53 -26.12
C LYS A 398 -10.27 -12.75 -27.05
N PRO A 399 -9.67 -13.89 -26.71
CA PRO A 399 -9.72 -15.05 -27.58
C PRO A 399 -11.18 -15.47 -27.75
N GLN A 400 -11.68 -15.39 -28.98
CA GLN A 400 -13.07 -15.74 -29.32
C GLN A 400 -13.27 -17.27 -29.45
N THR A 401 -12.23 -18.08 -29.24
CA THR A 401 -12.26 -19.54 -29.43
C THR A 401 -11.63 -20.27 -28.24
N ASP A 402 -12.14 -21.47 -27.93
CA ASP A 402 -11.65 -22.32 -26.81
C ASP A 402 -10.16 -22.72 -26.97
N LEU A 403 -9.69 -22.90 -28.20
CA LEU A 403 -8.27 -23.07 -28.54
C LEU A 403 -7.44 -21.80 -28.27
N GLY A 404 -8.04 -20.62 -28.47
CA GLY A 404 -7.45 -19.34 -28.12
C GLY A 404 -7.32 -19.12 -26.62
N VAL A 405 -8.24 -19.67 -25.81
CA VAL A 405 -8.15 -19.65 -24.34
C VAL A 405 -7.00 -20.54 -23.86
N ILE A 406 -6.88 -21.77 -24.38
CA ILE A 406 -5.77 -22.67 -24.03
C ILE A 406 -4.43 -22.05 -24.44
N LYS A 407 -4.33 -21.48 -25.65
CA LYS A 407 -3.14 -20.79 -26.10
C LYS A 407 -2.83 -19.56 -25.23
N ALA A 408 -3.83 -18.78 -24.84
CA ALA A 408 -3.64 -17.63 -23.94
C ALA A 408 -3.15 -18.04 -22.54
N VAL A 409 -3.61 -19.19 -22.02
CA VAL A 409 -3.11 -19.77 -20.76
C VAL A 409 -1.68 -20.26 -20.93
N PHE A 410 -1.35 -20.95 -22.03
CA PHE A 410 0.02 -21.38 -22.33
C PHE A 410 0.97 -20.18 -22.53
N ASP A 411 0.55 -19.14 -23.24
CA ASP A 411 1.31 -17.91 -23.45
C ASP A 411 1.47 -17.13 -22.13
N GLN A 412 0.49 -17.21 -21.22
CA GLN A 412 0.59 -16.65 -19.87
C GLN A 412 1.57 -17.44 -19.00
N VAL A 413 1.57 -18.77 -19.06
CA VAL A 413 2.51 -19.63 -18.34
C VAL A 413 3.93 -19.50 -18.92
N TYR A 414 4.08 -19.44 -20.24
CA TYR A 414 5.36 -19.21 -20.91
C TYR A 414 5.88 -17.78 -20.65
N GLY A 415 4.98 -16.80 -20.64
CA GLY A 415 5.27 -15.45 -20.16
C GLY A 415 5.67 -15.40 -18.69
N CYS A 416 5.20 -16.36 -17.86
CA CYS A 416 5.67 -16.58 -16.48
C CYS A 416 7.09 -17.16 -16.38
N LEU A 417 7.62 -17.74 -17.45
CA LEU A 417 8.96 -18.36 -17.49
C LEU A 417 10.00 -17.49 -18.20
N LYS A 418 9.59 -16.42 -18.89
CA LYS A 418 10.52 -15.47 -19.51
C LYS A 418 11.10 -14.55 -18.43
N ALA A 419 12.43 -14.44 -18.37
CA ALA A 419 13.12 -13.53 -17.47
C ALA A 419 12.63 -12.08 -17.67
N VAL A 420 12.34 -11.40 -16.57
CA VAL A 420 11.94 -9.98 -16.57
C VAL A 420 13.14 -9.14 -16.99
N GLU A 421 12.96 -8.35 -18.04
CA GLU A 421 13.92 -7.33 -18.44
C GLU A 421 13.75 -6.10 -17.56
N TYR A 422 14.87 -5.52 -17.09
CA TYR A 422 14.81 -4.35 -16.24
C TYR A 422 14.21 -3.17 -17.05
N PRO A 423 13.26 -2.40 -16.47
CA PRO A 423 12.56 -1.37 -17.21
C PRO A 423 13.51 -0.28 -17.70
N GLU A 424 13.18 0.27 -18.86
CA GLU A 424 13.88 1.42 -19.42
C GLU A 424 13.88 2.61 -18.43
N PRO A 425 14.88 3.49 -18.53
CA PRO A 425 14.92 4.69 -17.70
C PRO A 425 13.62 5.49 -17.84
N PRO A 426 13.04 5.98 -16.72
CA PRO A 426 11.92 6.90 -16.81
C PRO A 426 12.37 8.21 -17.48
N PRO A 427 11.43 8.99 -18.04
CA PRO A 427 11.77 10.26 -18.67
C PRO A 427 12.51 11.17 -17.69
N SER A 428 13.56 11.85 -18.17
CA SER A 428 14.42 12.72 -17.32
C SER A 428 13.64 13.91 -16.74
N GLY A 429 12.48 14.25 -17.30
CA GLY A 429 11.71 15.45 -16.95
C GLY A 429 12.30 16.76 -17.48
N ASP A 430 13.40 16.67 -18.23
CA ASP A 430 14.08 17.79 -18.92
C ASP A 430 13.54 17.99 -20.35
N GLU A 431 12.63 17.12 -20.78
CA GLU A 431 11.96 17.22 -22.06
C GLU A 431 10.90 18.33 -22.05
N SER A 432 10.60 18.87 -23.23
CA SER A 432 9.52 19.84 -23.39
C SER A 432 8.20 19.23 -22.91
N ILE A 433 7.49 19.92 -22.02
CA ILE A 433 6.16 19.50 -21.61
C ILE A 433 5.23 19.42 -22.82
N ALA A 434 4.51 18.31 -22.91
CA ALA A 434 3.42 18.14 -23.84
C ALA A 434 2.13 17.89 -23.06
N ARG A 435 1.02 18.42 -23.57
CA ARG A 435 -0.29 18.23 -22.95
C ARG A 435 -0.83 16.85 -23.34
N THR A 436 -0.77 15.91 -22.40
CA THR A 436 -1.25 14.53 -22.52
C THR A 436 -2.48 14.29 -21.64
N PRO A 437 -3.40 13.37 -21.99
CA PRO A 437 -4.57 13.08 -21.16
C PRO A 437 -4.23 12.62 -19.73
N ASP A 438 -3.00 12.15 -19.50
CA ASP A 438 -2.54 11.70 -18.19
C ASP A 438 -2.15 12.86 -17.25
N ASN A 439 -1.76 14.01 -17.82
CA ASN A 439 -1.23 15.15 -17.06
C ASN A 439 -2.18 16.37 -17.07
N VAL A 440 -3.29 16.34 -17.83
CA VAL A 440 -4.25 17.47 -17.87
C VAL A 440 -4.82 17.77 -16.48
N CYS A 441 -5.04 16.77 -15.64
CA CYS A 441 -5.55 16.97 -14.28
C CYS A 441 -4.57 17.66 -13.32
N GLU A 442 -3.30 17.86 -13.70
CA GLU A 442 -2.37 18.71 -12.93
C GLU A 442 -2.75 20.20 -13.08
N GLU A 443 -3.44 20.59 -14.17
CA GLU A 443 -4.06 21.91 -14.27
C GLU A 443 -5.14 22.09 -13.21
N ALA A 444 -5.94 21.05 -12.95
CA ALA A 444 -6.95 21.08 -11.89
C ALA A 444 -6.31 21.28 -10.51
N GLY A 445 -5.20 20.57 -10.21
CA GLY A 445 -4.45 20.79 -8.97
C GLY A 445 -3.98 22.24 -8.79
N LEU A 446 -3.44 22.85 -9.85
CA LEU A 446 -3.06 24.28 -9.83
C LEU A 446 -4.26 25.20 -9.62
N MET A 447 -5.38 24.90 -10.27
CA MET A 447 -6.63 25.66 -10.12
C MET A 447 -7.17 25.59 -8.69
N SER A 448 -7.02 24.44 -8.01
CA SER A 448 -7.37 24.30 -6.60
C SER A 448 -6.52 25.21 -5.70
N TYR A 449 -5.20 25.23 -5.87
CA TYR A 449 -4.34 26.13 -5.09
C TYR A 449 -4.63 27.62 -5.36
N ILE A 450 -4.86 27.98 -6.62
CA ILE A 450 -5.26 29.35 -7.00
C ILE A 450 -6.61 29.71 -6.34
N GLY A 451 -7.58 28.79 -6.39
CA GLY A 451 -8.89 28.96 -5.78
C GLY A 451 -8.81 29.17 -4.27
N GLU A 452 -7.99 28.39 -3.58
CA GLU A 452 -7.73 28.50 -2.14
C GLU A 452 -7.14 29.86 -1.75
N ILE A 453 -6.11 30.30 -2.47
CA ILE A 453 -5.47 31.60 -2.24
C ILE A 453 -6.47 32.74 -2.46
N LEU A 454 -7.20 32.74 -3.58
CA LEU A 454 -8.18 33.78 -3.89
C LEU A 454 -9.32 33.82 -2.85
N PHE A 455 -9.77 32.65 -2.40
CA PHE A 455 -10.82 32.54 -1.39
C PHE A 455 -10.36 33.04 -0.01
N SER A 456 -9.11 32.74 0.36
CA SER A 456 -8.54 33.11 1.65
C SER A 456 -8.10 34.59 1.73
N THR A 457 -7.76 35.22 0.60
CA THR A 457 -7.14 36.56 0.58
C THR A 457 -8.12 37.70 0.88
N SER A 458 -9.31 37.74 0.25
CA SER A 458 -10.28 38.81 0.53
C SER A 458 -11.72 38.38 0.26
N THR A 459 -12.67 38.97 1.00
CA THR A 459 -14.12 38.72 0.85
C THR A 459 -14.64 39.05 -0.55
N SER A 460 -14.06 40.06 -1.21
CA SER A 460 -14.39 40.39 -2.60
C SER A 460 -13.95 39.31 -3.62
N GLN A 461 -12.95 38.50 -3.29
CA GLN A 461 -12.41 37.45 -4.16
C GLN A 461 -12.90 36.04 -3.78
N GLN A 462 -13.67 35.89 -2.71
CA GLN A 462 -14.24 34.61 -2.27
C GLN A 462 -15.03 33.90 -3.37
N GLU A 463 -15.95 34.60 -4.04
CA GLU A 463 -16.75 34.02 -5.13
C GLU A 463 -15.87 33.58 -6.31
N LEU A 464 -14.78 34.33 -6.58
CA LEU A 464 -13.83 33.96 -7.62
C LEU A 464 -13.08 32.68 -7.20
N GLY A 465 -12.50 32.64 -6.00
CA GLY A 465 -11.79 31.46 -5.50
C GLY A 465 -12.65 30.19 -5.48
N TRP A 466 -13.94 30.34 -5.15
CA TRP A 466 -14.93 29.27 -5.25
C TRP A 466 -15.09 28.75 -6.68
N SER A 467 -15.28 29.66 -7.65
CA SER A 467 -15.45 29.28 -9.06
C SER A 467 -14.24 28.51 -9.60
N TRP A 468 -13.02 28.91 -9.23
CA TRP A 468 -11.79 28.19 -9.59
C TRP A 468 -11.74 26.77 -9.01
N THR A 469 -12.15 26.60 -7.76
CA THR A 469 -12.17 25.29 -7.07
C THR A 469 -13.22 24.37 -7.69
N ARG A 470 -14.40 24.90 -8.03
CA ARG A 470 -15.44 24.15 -8.75
C ARG A 470 -14.96 23.71 -10.13
N ASP A 471 -14.39 24.63 -10.90
CA ASP A 471 -13.90 24.32 -12.25
C ASP A 471 -12.74 23.31 -12.21
N ALA A 472 -11.93 23.32 -11.14
CA ALA A 472 -10.91 22.31 -10.88
C ALA A 472 -11.54 20.92 -10.64
N LEU A 473 -12.58 20.82 -9.82
CA LEU A 473 -13.30 19.57 -9.57
C LEU A 473 -13.89 18.99 -10.86
N ASP A 474 -14.59 19.82 -11.65
CA ASP A 474 -15.21 19.38 -12.90
C ASP A 474 -14.15 18.89 -13.89
N MET A 475 -13.00 19.59 -13.98
CA MET A 475 -11.89 19.17 -14.84
C MET A 475 -11.28 17.84 -14.38
N ALA A 476 -11.00 17.68 -13.08
CA ALA A 476 -10.41 16.45 -12.54
C ALA A 476 -11.37 15.25 -12.68
N GLU A 477 -12.67 15.46 -12.49
CA GLU A 477 -13.69 14.42 -12.67
C GLU A 477 -13.71 13.94 -14.13
N LEU A 478 -13.77 14.87 -15.09
CA LEU A 478 -13.81 14.54 -16.52
C LEU A 478 -12.57 13.74 -16.96
N GLU A 479 -11.37 14.14 -16.54
CA GLU A 479 -10.14 13.46 -16.94
C GLU A 479 -9.93 12.12 -16.21
N SER A 480 -10.42 11.99 -14.98
CA SER A 480 -10.38 10.71 -14.25
C SER A 480 -11.18 9.60 -14.95
N GLN A 481 -12.23 9.96 -15.69
CA GLN A 481 -13.08 9.05 -16.45
C GLN A 481 -12.65 8.90 -17.91
N ASN A 482 -11.60 9.61 -18.33
CA ASN A 482 -11.15 9.60 -19.72
C ASN A 482 -10.63 8.21 -20.11
N PRO A 483 -11.21 7.52 -21.10
CA PRO A 483 -10.75 6.18 -21.50
C PRO A 483 -9.36 6.20 -22.15
N LYS A 484 -8.87 7.37 -22.56
CA LYS A 484 -7.54 7.54 -23.18
C LYS A 484 -6.41 7.61 -22.16
N SER A 485 -6.72 7.84 -20.88
CA SER A 485 -5.69 7.94 -19.84
C SER A 485 -5.25 6.55 -19.36
N THR A 486 -3.96 6.46 -19.01
CA THR A 486 -3.36 5.29 -18.37
C THR A 486 -3.95 5.10 -16.97
N PRO A 487 -3.91 3.87 -16.40
CA PRO A 487 -4.38 3.64 -15.04
C PRO A 487 -3.65 4.52 -14.01
N GLU A 488 -2.37 4.84 -14.24
CA GLU A 488 -1.59 5.75 -13.39
C GLU A 488 -2.04 7.21 -13.54
N GLY A 489 -2.30 7.67 -14.77
CA GLY A 489 -2.90 8.99 -15.04
C GLY A 489 -4.24 9.15 -14.34
N ARG A 490 -5.14 8.15 -14.41
CA ARG A 490 -6.42 8.19 -13.68
C ARG A 490 -6.25 8.29 -12.18
N LYS A 491 -5.34 7.50 -11.59
CA LYS A 491 -5.02 7.59 -10.16
C LYS A 491 -4.53 8.98 -9.78
N ARG A 492 -3.71 9.62 -10.63
CA ARG A 492 -3.27 11.00 -10.42
C ARG A 492 -4.43 11.99 -10.48
N CYS A 493 -5.33 11.84 -11.46
CA CYS A 493 -6.51 12.70 -11.55
C CYS A 493 -7.48 12.51 -10.38
N ILE A 494 -7.63 11.29 -9.86
CA ILE A 494 -8.39 11.04 -8.62
C ILE A 494 -7.75 11.74 -7.42
N LYS A 495 -6.41 11.80 -7.34
CA LYS A 495 -5.73 12.58 -6.28
C LYS A 495 -6.03 14.07 -6.40
N CYS A 496 -5.91 14.65 -7.61
CA CYS A 496 -6.25 16.06 -7.83
C CYS A 496 -7.73 16.35 -7.52
N LEU A 497 -8.62 15.42 -7.86
CA LEU A 497 -10.04 15.49 -7.51
C LEU A 497 -10.25 15.52 -5.99
N GLY A 498 -9.52 14.66 -5.25
CA GLY A 498 -9.54 14.65 -3.79
C GLY A 498 -9.08 15.97 -3.18
N VAL A 499 -7.97 16.53 -3.65
CA VAL A 499 -7.45 17.83 -3.19
C VAL A 499 -8.46 18.95 -3.40
N ALA A 500 -9.05 19.01 -4.60
CA ALA A 500 -10.07 20.00 -4.93
C ALA A 500 -11.35 19.84 -4.07
N TYR A 501 -11.71 18.60 -3.73
CA TYR A 501 -12.87 18.29 -2.90
C TYR A 501 -12.65 18.73 -1.45
N GLU A 502 -11.49 18.37 -0.88
CA GLU A 502 -11.09 18.78 0.47
C GLU A 502 -11.01 20.30 0.58
N ASN A 503 -10.49 20.98 -0.44
CA ASN A 503 -10.45 22.43 -0.48
C ASN A 503 -11.86 23.04 -0.43
N TRP A 504 -12.80 22.55 -1.25
CA TRP A 504 -14.19 23.01 -1.21
C TRP A 504 -14.81 22.79 0.18
N GLU A 505 -14.60 21.61 0.79
CA GLU A 505 -15.09 21.32 2.14
C GLU A 505 -14.55 22.29 3.19
N LEU A 506 -13.26 22.63 3.13
CA LEU A 506 -12.63 23.62 4.01
C LEU A 506 -13.18 25.03 3.79
N MET A 507 -13.47 25.42 2.55
CA MET A 507 -14.12 26.71 2.23
C MET A 507 -15.50 26.80 2.89
N LEU A 508 -16.32 25.75 2.77
CA LEU A 508 -17.62 25.67 3.44
C LEU A 508 -17.49 25.72 4.96
N GLU A 509 -16.52 25.01 5.52
CA GLU A 509 -16.30 25.03 6.96
C GLU A 509 -15.90 26.43 7.45
N LYS A 510 -15.04 27.14 6.71
CA LYS A 510 -14.70 28.53 7.01
C LYS A 510 -15.94 29.43 6.99
N MET A 511 -16.78 29.31 5.96
CA MET A 511 -18.03 30.09 5.88
C MET A 511 -18.99 29.77 7.04
N ARG A 512 -19.10 28.50 7.44
CA ARG A 512 -19.88 28.10 8.62
C ARG A 512 -19.37 28.78 9.89
N ARG A 513 -18.04 28.81 10.08
CA ARG A 513 -17.42 29.49 11.23
C ARG A 513 -17.68 31.00 11.19
N GLU A 514 -17.54 31.65 10.03
CA GLU A 514 -17.82 33.08 9.86
C GLU A 514 -19.27 33.43 10.19
N VAL A 515 -20.24 32.65 9.69
CA VAL A 515 -21.67 32.81 10.02
C VAL A 515 -21.93 32.58 11.52
N ALA A 516 -21.31 31.58 12.13
CA ALA A 516 -21.46 31.30 13.56
C ALA A 516 -20.91 32.43 14.44
N ILE A 517 -19.76 33.01 14.06
CA ILE A 517 -19.16 34.16 14.76
C ILE A 517 -20.09 35.37 14.66
N GLU A 518 -20.56 35.74 13.47
CA GLU A 518 -21.48 36.88 13.31
C GLU A 518 -22.80 36.67 14.06
N LYS A 519 -23.33 35.45 14.12
CA LYS A 519 -24.49 35.10 14.96
C LYS A 519 -24.23 35.33 16.44
N ALA A 520 -23.08 34.88 16.94
CA ALA A 520 -22.70 35.04 18.33
C ALA A 520 -22.52 36.52 18.68
N GLU A 521 -21.85 37.30 17.82
CA GLU A 521 -21.68 38.74 18.01
C GLU A 521 -23.02 39.49 18.01
N LEU A 522 -23.95 39.12 17.13
CA LEU A 522 -25.31 39.69 17.13
C LEU A 522 -26.11 39.31 18.38
N ALA A 523 -25.94 38.09 18.90
CA ALA A 523 -26.58 37.64 20.13
C ALA A 523 -26.04 38.35 21.38
N GLU A 524 -24.72 38.58 21.44
CA GLU A 524 -24.09 39.33 22.54
C GLU A 524 -24.49 40.81 22.54
N GLN A 525 -24.77 41.40 21.37
CA GLN A 525 -25.15 42.82 21.22
C GLN A 525 -26.61 43.17 21.63
N SER A 526 -27.21 42.41 22.54
CA SER A 526 -28.61 42.59 23.02
C SER A 526 -28.93 44.00 23.61
N PRO A 527 -30.22 44.40 23.71
CA PRO A 527 -30.78 45.68 23.22
C PRO A 527 -30.66 46.87 24.19
N LYS A 528 -29.48 47.12 24.77
CA LYS A 528 -29.26 48.30 25.65
C LYS A 528 -28.39 49.38 25.02
N THR A 529 -27.91 49.17 23.80
CA THR A 529 -27.01 50.10 23.12
C THR A 529 -27.84 51.06 22.27
N TRP A 530 -27.68 52.38 22.48
CA TRP A 530 -28.38 53.45 21.74
C TRP A 530 -28.36 53.30 20.20
N LYS A 531 -27.42 52.51 19.67
CA LYS A 531 -27.27 52.17 18.25
C LYS A 531 -28.46 51.38 17.67
N SER A 532 -29.19 50.59 18.49
CA SER A 532 -30.39 49.88 18.01
C SER A 532 -31.58 50.81 17.79
N LEU A 533 -31.59 52.00 18.41
CA LEU A 533 -32.64 53.02 18.26
C LEU A 533 -32.49 53.86 16.97
N ILE A 534 -31.30 53.83 16.33
CA ILE A 534 -30.97 54.62 15.13
C ILE A 534 -31.03 53.75 13.85
N GLY A 535 -31.49 52.49 13.94
CA GLY A 535 -31.69 51.63 12.76
C GLY A 535 -30.43 50.95 12.21
N LEU A 536 -29.23 51.19 12.76
CA LEU A 536 -28.00 50.49 12.29
C LEU A 536 -28.00 48.96 12.58
N GLY A 537 -28.87 48.47 13.47
CA GLY A 537 -28.97 47.04 13.79
C GLY A 537 -29.70 46.20 12.73
N SER A 538 -30.56 46.80 11.90
CA SER A 538 -31.27 46.06 10.84
C SER A 538 -30.35 45.64 9.70
N ASP A 539 -29.36 46.47 9.39
CA ASP A 539 -28.44 46.23 8.27
C ASP A 539 -27.52 45.04 8.54
N ARG A 540 -27.02 44.89 9.77
CA ARG A 540 -26.17 43.75 10.16
C ARG A 540 -26.94 42.44 10.19
N LYS A 541 -28.21 42.47 10.63
CA LYS A 541 -29.09 41.30 10.58
C LYS A 541 -29.40 40.89 9.14
N MET A 542 -29.68 41.85 8.25
CA MET A 542 -29.88 41.59 6.83
C MET A 542 -28.60 41.04 6.16
N GLN A 543 -27.42 41.52 6.55
CA GLN A 543 -26.14 40.97 6.08
C GLN A 543 -25.93 39.52 6.53
N LEU A 544 -26.27 39.20 7.78
CA LEU A 544 -26.21 37.83 8.29
C LEU A 544 -27.16 36.91 7.51
N GLU A 545 -28.42 37.30 7.32
CA GLU A 545 -29.41 36.52 6.55
C GLU A 545 -28.91 36.27 5.12
N LYS A 546 -28.26 37.26 4.49
CA LYS A 546 -27.65 37.11 3.16
C LYS A 546 -26.46 36.15 3.17
N MET A 547 -25.64 36.16 4.22
CA MET A 547 -24.54 35.21 4.38
C MET A 547 -25.04 33.78 4.60
N GLU A 548 -26.10 33.59 5.39
CA GLU A 548 -26.75 32.30 5.59
C GLU A 548 -27.31 31.75 4.28
N GLN A 549 -28.08 32.54 3.54
CA GLN A 549 -28.63 32.13 2.24
C GLN A 549 -27.52 31.75 1.25
N LYS A 550 -26.40 32.50 1.25
CA LYS A 550 -25.23 32.16 0.45
C LYS A 550 -24.65 30.81 0.87
N LEU A 551 -24.43 30.60 2.16
CA LEU A 551 -23.91 29.35 2.70
C LEU A 551 -24.81 28.17 2.34
N GLU A 552 -26.12 28.28 2.55
CA GLU A 552 -27.10 27.24 2.21
C GLU A 552 -27.05 26.90 0.72
N SER A 553 -27.05 27.91 -0.15
CA SER A 553 -26.91 27.70 -1.60
C SER A 553 -25.63 26.96 -1.97
N LYS A 554 -24.51 27.28 -1.31
CA LYS A 554 -23.22 26.61 -1.56
C LYS A 554 -23.17 25.20 -0.99
N GLU A 555 -23.80 24.94 0.15
CA GLU A 555 -23.93 23.60 0.72
C GLU A 555 -24.82 22.70 -0.14
N GLU A 556 -25.90 23.24 -0.72
CA GLU A 556 -26.74 22.53 -1.69
C GLU A 556 -25.95 22.16 -2.95
N GLU A 557 -25.21 23.11 -3.53
CA GLU A 557 -24.31 22.84 -4.67
C GLU A 557 -23.33 21.70 -4.34
N PHE A 558 -22.67 21.76 -3.19
CA PHE A 558 -21.75 20.72 -2.75
C PHE A 558 -22.42 19.37 -2.55
N ALA A 559 -23.60 19.33 -1.92
CA ALA A 559 -24.35 18.09 -1.69
C ALA A 559 -24.78 17.44 -3.00
N THR A 560 -25.22 18.23 -3.99
CA THR A 560 -25.58 17.70 -5.32
C THR A 560 -24.36 17.10 -6.02
N TRP A 561 -23.21 17.75 -5.92
CA TRP A 561 -21.96 17.25 -6.47
C TRP A 561 -21.47 15.99 -5.75
N GLN A 562 -21.53 15.96 -4.41
CA GLN A 562 -21.17 14.78 -3.61
C GLN A 562 -22.05 13.58 -3.97
N ALA A 563 -23.35 13.79 -4.18
CA ALA A 563 -24.26 12.75 -4.65
C ALA A 563 -23.90 12.24 -6.05
N LYS A 564 -23.46 13.13 -6.96
CA LYS A 564 -22.97 12.76 -8.30
C LYS A 564 -21.73 11.86 -8.21
N ILE A 565 -20.72 12.22 -7.40
CA ILE A 565 -19.49 11.43 -7.24
C ILE A 565 -19.73 10.08 -6.59
N ARG A 566 -20.59 10.02 -5.56
CA ARG A 566 -20.96 8.73 -4.95
C ARG A 566 -21.62 7.79 -5.95
N ARG A 567 -22.39 8.31 -6.92
CA ARG A 567 -22.98 7.50 -7.99
C ARG A 567 -21.95 7.05 -9.02
N SER A 568 -20.98 7.90 -9.35
CA SER A 568 -19.92 7.57 -10.32
C SER A 568 -18.81 6.70 -9.75
N ARG A 569 -18.73 6.53 -8.41
CA ARG A 569 -17.71 5.73 -7.70
C ARG A 569 -16.27 6.12 -8.05
N VAL A 570 -16.05 7.36 -8.50
CA VAL A 570 -14.74 7.84 -8.96
C VAL A 570 -13.71 7.86 -7.83
N LEU A 571 -14.16 8.14 -6.60
CA LEU A 571 -13.31 8.12 -5.40
C LEU A 571 -13.16 6.73 -4.77
N GLU A 572 -13.89 5.71 -5.24
CA GLU A 572 -13.61 4.33 -4.84
C GLU A 572 -12.30 3.93 -5.53
N THR A 573 -11.19 3.98 -4.78
CA THR A 573 -9.91 3.47 -5.26
C THR A 573 -10.13 2.06 -5.81
N PRO A 574 -9.64 1.73 -7.02
CA PRO A 574 -9.76 0.37 -7.52
C PRO A 574 -9.17 -0.55 -6.46
N GLU A 575 -9.95 -1.54 -6.01
CA GLU A 575 -9.49 -2.58 -5.09
C GLU A 575 -8.17 -3.13 -5.64
N THR A 576 -7.07 -2.66 -5.08
CA THR A 576 -5.76 -3.25 -5.27
C THR A 576 -5.87 -4.58 -4.56
N SER A 577 -6.06 -5.62 -5.36
CA SER A 577 -6.01 -6.99 -4.90
C SER A 577 -4.69 -7.16 -4.16
N LYS A 578 -4.74 -7.55 -2.88
CA LYS A 578 -3.54 -7.82 -2.07
C LYS A 578 -2.57 -8.65 -2.92
N PRO A 579 -1.31 -8.21 -3.08
CA PRO A 579 -0.37 -8.97 -3.88
C PRO A 579 -0.24 -10.37 -3.28
N LEU A 580 -0.32 -11.42 -4.11
CA LEU A 580 -0.27 -12.82 -3.63
C LEU A 580 1.03 -13.11 -2.85
N TRP A 581 2.12 -12.39 -3.15
CA TRP A 581 3.41 -12.52 -2.49
C TRP A 581 3.48 -11.84 -1.10
N SER A 582 2.57 -10.91 -0.79
CA SER A 582 2.62 -10.07 0.42
C SER A 582 2.44 -10.85 1.73
N ASN A 583 1.55 -11.85 1.75
CA ASN A 583 1.22 -12.63 2.95
C ASN A 583 2.38 -13.51 3.46
N TRP A 584 3.34 -13.87 2.60
CA TRP A 584 4.41 -14.81 2.93
C TRP A 584 5.75 -14.14 3.24
N MET A 585 6.07 -12.99 2.62
CA MET A 585 7.34 -12.30 2.89
C MET A 585 7.45 -11.81 4.33
N ILE A 586 6.33 -11.47 4.98
CA ILE A 586 6.29 -11.08 6.39
C ILE A 586 6.67 -12.23 7.34
N MET A 587 6.49 -13.50 6.92
CA MET A 587 6.80 -14.66 7.77
C MET A 587 8.26 -15.12 7.72
N ILE A 588 9.06 -14.64 6.75
CA ILE A 588 10.45 -15.10 6.51
C ILE A 588 11.49 -14.10 7.07
N MET A 589 11.08 -12.88 7.42
CA MET A 589 11.92 -11.89 8.13
C MET A 589 11.86 -12.08 9.64
#